data_AF-A0A7M4A210-F1
#
_entry.id   AF-A0A7M4A210-F1
#
_cell.length_a   1.000
_cell.length_b   1.000
_cell.length_c   1.000
_cell.angle_alpha   90.00
_cell.angle_beta   90.00
_cell.angle_gamma   90.00
#
_symmetry.space_group_name_H-M   'P 1'
#
loop_
_entity.id
_entity.type
_entity.pdbx_description
1 polymer ?
#
loop_
_entity_poly.entity_id
_entity_poly.type
_entity_poly.pdbx_seq_one_letter_code
_entity_poly.pdbx_strand_id
1 'polypeptide(L)'
;YGDNPEGYKPDMCPTVNAFSSIDRYGCPDSDLDGYSNPDENWTVENGADALPNNPTQWLDGDGDGYGDAADGERPDACPWEFGTSTKAVETDSNASSGYTALPRFGCLDEDGDGWADRTESPLMEIDPNEHFDGDGDGVGSNSDYDDTRGFIKTEQDHCLNNKNDTS
;
A
#
# COMPACT_ATOMS: atom_id res chain seq x y z
N TYR A 1 25.79 -23.32 11.05
CA TYR A 1 25.21 -23.89 12.28
C TYR A 1 25.80 -25.28 12.48
N GLY A 2 25.19 -26.19 13.24
CA GLY A 2 25.72 -27.55 13.39
C GLY A 2 25.01 -28.54 12.46
N ASP A 3 25.76 -29.33 11.68
CA ASP A 3 25.19 -30.27 10.69
C ASP A 3 24.51 -31.51 11.29
N ASN A 4 24.53 -31.64 12.62
CA ASN A 4 23.78 -32.71 13.29
C ASN A 4 22.30 -32.34 13.33
N PRO A 5 21.41 -33.04 12.62
CA PRO A 5 19.98 -32.71 12.57
C PRO A 5 19.28 -32.86 13.93
N GLU A 6 19.84 -33.64 14.86
CA GLU A 6 19.34 -33.78 16.24
C GLU A 6 19.99 -32.76 17.21
N GLY A 7 20.81 -31.85 16.70
CA GLY A 7 21.45 -30.80 17.49
C GLY A 7 20.49 -29.70 17.92
N TYR A 8 20.93 -28.86 18.87
CA TYR A 8 20.25 -27.60 19.17
C TYR A 8 20.49 -26.59 18.04
N LYS A 9 19.42 -26.08 17.41
CA LYS A 9 19.47 -25.21 16.22
C LYS A 9 20.32 -25.84 15.09
N PRO A 10 19.88 -27.00 14.55
CA PRO A 10 20.60 -27.68 13.50
C PRO A 10 20.67 -26.79 12.24
N ASP A 11 21.74 -26.94 11.47
CA ASP A 11 21.84 -26.30 10.16
C ASP A 11 20.80 -26.90 9.22
N MET A 12 19.85 -26.09 8.78
CA MET A 12 18.80 -26.51 7.85
C MET A 12 19.24 -26.42 6.39
N CYS A 13 20.41 -25.84 6.12
CA CYS A 13 21.02 -25.81 4.79
C CYS A 13 22.50 -26.23 4.84
N PRO A 14 22.85 -27.46 5.26
CA PRO A 14 24.25 -27.87 5.52
C PRO A 14 25.20 -27.81 4.31
N THR A 15 24.65 -27.73 3.10
CA THR A 15 25.45 -27.68 1.86
C THR A 15 25.79 -26.25 1.44
N VAL A 16 25.25 -25.25 2.13
CA VAL A 16 25.43 -23.82 1.84
C VAL A 16 25.95 -23.14 3.10
N ASN A 17 26.97 -22.29 2.96
CA ASN A 17 27.41 -21.44 4.05
C ASN A 17 26.52 -20.20 4.11
N ALA A 18 25.55 -20.16 5.02
CA ALA A 18 24.69 -19.01 5.24
C ALA A 18 24.29 -18.83 6.73
N PHE A 19 23.51 -17.80 7.04
CA PHE A 19 23.47 -17.21 8.38
C PHE A 19 22.08 -16.85 8.93
N SER A 20 20.98 -17.20 8.25
CA SER A 20 19.62 -17.02 8.81
C SER A 20 19.55 -17.55 10.25
N SER A 21 18.78 -16.90 11.11
CA SER A 21 18.87 -17.06 12.57
C SER A 21 17.55 -17.07 13.34
N ILE A 22 16.41 -16.93 12.65
CA ILE A 22 15.08 -16.90 13.27
C ILE A 22 14.28 -18.17 12.92
N ASP A 23 14.15 -18.48 11.64
CA ASP A 23 13.39 -19.62 11.13
C ASP A 23 14.32 -20.83 10.86
N ARG A 24 14.86 -20.96 9.65
CA ARG A 24 15.70 -22.06 9.19
C ARG A 24 17.15 -21.75 9.40
N TYR A 25 17.65 -21.95 10.62
CA TYR A 25 19.05 -21.72 10.98
C TYR A 25 20.05 -22.20 9.92
N GLY A 26 20.86 -21.30 9.38
CA GLY A 26 21.97 -21.63 8.46
C GLY A 26 21.62 -21.64 6.98
N CYS A 27 20.41 -21.26 6.64
CA CYS A 27 19.96 -21.07 5.27
C CYS A 27 20.30 -19.67 4.72
N PRO A 28 20.29 -19.51 3.38
CA PRO A 28 20.44 -18.22 2.73
C PRO A 28 19.46 -17.20 3.31
N ASP A 29 19.97 -16.01 3.58
CA ASP A 29 19.26 -14.84 4.11
C ASP A 29 19.96 -13.66 3.44
N SER A 30 19.27 -13.06 2.47
CA SER A 30 19.85 -12.12 1.52
C SER A 30 19.99 -10.71 2.09
N ASP A 31 19.07 -10.29 2.94
CA ASP A 31 19.02 -8.95 3.50
C ASP A 31 19.42 -8.87 4.98
N LEU A 32 19.64 -10.03 5.62
CA LEU A 32 20.19 -10.20 6.96
C LEU A 32 19.23 -9.79 8.08
N ASP A 33 17.92 -9.94 7.88
CA ASP A 33 16.92 -9.74 8.93
C ASP A 33 16.75 -10.96 9.86
N GLY A 34 17.35 -12.09 9.48
CA GLY A 34 17.37 -13.33 10.23
C GLY A 34 16.37 -14.38 9.73
N TYR A 35 15.45 -14.05 8.85
CA TYR A 35 14.57 -14.99 8.16
C TYR A 35 15.25 -15.52 6.89
N SER A 36 15.00 -16.78 6.57
CA SER A 36 15.64 -17.42 5.42
C SER A 36 14.89 -17.13 4.13
N ASN A 37 15.64 -16.89 3.04
CA ASN A 37 15.09 -16.79 1.70
C ASN A 37 14.21 -18.02 1.37
N PRO A 38 13.16 -17.85 0.56
CA PRO A 38 12.37 -18.97 0.08
C PRO A 38 13.18 -19.84 -0.90
N ASP A 39 12.91 -21.14 -0.90
CA ASP A 39 13.44 -22.10 -1.87
C ASP A 39 12.39 -23.14 -2.29
N GLU A 40 12.80 -24.14 -3.07
CA GLU A 40 11.91 -25.18 -3.60
C GLU A 40 11.14 -25.98 -2.54
N ASN A 41 11.68 -26.08 -1.31
CA ASN A 41 11.10 -26.88 -0.23
C ASN A 41 10.58 -26.06 0.95
N TRP A 42 11.02 -24.81 1.08
CA TRP A 42 10.59 -23.88 2.12
C TRP A 42 10.16 -22.57 1.47
N THR A 43 8.86 -22.45 1.23
CA THR A 43 8.24 -21.28 0.59
C THR A 43 7.77 -20.27 1.64
N VAL A 44 7.29 -19.11 1.19
CA VAL A 44 6.68 -18.09 2.07
C VAL A 44 5.54 -18.68 2.90
N GLU A 45 4.72 -19.57 2.33
CA GLU A 45 3.65 -20.28 3.05
C GLU A 45 4.18 -21.17 4.19
N ASN A 46 5.46 -21.56 4.16
CA ASN A 46 6.10 -22.33 5.22
C ASN A 46 6.76 -21.43 6.29
N GLY A 47 6.77 -20.12 6.08
CA GLY A 47 7.41 -19.13 6.94
C GLY A 47 8.82 -18.72 6.49
N ALA A 48 9.16 -18.93 5.22
CA ALA A 48 10.30 -18.25 4.61
C ALA A 48 10.08 -16.74 4.59
N ASP A 49 11.15 -15.98 4.47
CA ASP A 49 11.12 -14.54 4.26
C ASP A 49 10.30 -14.19 3.01
N ALA A 50 9.25 -13.41 3.20
CA ALA A 50 8.36 -12.98 2.15
C ALA A 50 8.95 -11.86 1.28
N LEU A 51 9.85 -11.01 1.82
CA LEU A 51 10.53 -9.95 1.07
C LEU A 51 12.07 -10.04 1.23
N PRO A 52 12.75 -11.02 0.58
CA PRO A 52 14.19 -11.32 0.76
C PRO A 52 15.21 -10.26 0.37
N ASN A 53 14.77 -9.04 0.08
CA ASN A 53 15.62 -7.91 -0.24
C ASN A 53 15.27 -6.68 0.61
N ASN A 54 14.39 -6.82 1.60
CA ASN A 54 13.95 -5.77 2.50
C ASN A 54 14.19 -6.20 3.95
N PRO A 55 15.29 -5.77 4.58
CA PRO A 55 15.71 -6.24 5.91
C PRO A 55 14.78 -5.80 7.06
N THR A 56 13.67 -5.14 6.74
CA THR A 56 12.68 -4.66 7.68
C THR A 56 11.31 -5.30 7.48
N GLN A 57 11.17 -6.20 6.50
CA GLN A 57 9.91 -6.83 6.12
C GLN A 57 10.15 -8.31 5.80
N TRP A 58 9.63 -9.21 6.62
CA TRP A 58 9.78 -10.66 6.44
C TRP A 58 8.45 -11.40 6.25
N LEU A 59 7.32 -10.69 6.37
CA LEU A 59 5.96 -11.21 6.26
C LEU A 59 5.20 -10.41 5.20
N ASP A 60 4.37 -11.09 4.42
CA ASP A 60 3.46 -10.51 3.42
C ASP A 60 2.25 -11.45 3.36
N GLY A 61 1.20 -11.09 4.09
CA GLY A 61 0.08 -11.98 4.39
C GLY A 61 -0.83 -12.26 3.20
N ASP A 62 -0.94 -11.32 2.28
CA ASP A 62 -1.77 -11.40 1.08
C ASP A 62 -0.97 -11.49 -0.23
N GLY A 63 0.34 -11.29 -0.17
CA GLY A 63 1.27 -11.51 -1.27
C GLY A 63 1.32 -10.34 -2.25
N ASP A 64 1.02 -9.12 -1.81
CA ASP A 64 0.98 -7.93 -2.66
C ASP A 64 2.34 -7.21 -2.82
N GLY A 65 3.34 -7.65 -2.06
CA GLY A 65 4.69 -7.11 -2.07
C GLY A 65 4.93 -5.96 -1.09
N TYR A 66 3.95 -5.60 -0.27
CA TYR A 66 4.11 -4.76 0.91
C TYR A 66 4.15 -5.63 2.16
N GLY A 67 5.13 -5.39 3.04
CA GLY A 67 5.32 -6.27 4.19
C GLY A 67 4.47 -5.89 5.40
N ASP A 68 4.04 -6.90 6.17
CA ASP A 68 3.15 -6.74 7.34
C ASP A 68 3.87 -6.22 8.60
N ALA A 69 5.20 -6.16 8.62
CA ALA A 69 5.94 -5.72 9.78
C ALA A 69 5.68 -4.23 10.01
N ALA A 70 4.88 -3.91 11.02
CA ALA A 70 4.34 -2.56 11.25
C ALA A 70 5.42 -1.48 11.51
N ASP A 71 6.61 -1.86 11.95
CA ASP A 71 7.77 -1.00 12.14
C ASP A 71 8.76 -1.03 10.95
N GLY A 72 8.44 -1.79 9.91
CA GLY A 72 9.24 -1.94 8.71
C GLY A 72 9.08 -0.80 7.71
N GLU A 73 9.87 -0.87 6.63
CA GLU A 73 9.74 0.06 5.51
C GLU A 73 8.43 -0.17 4.77
N ARG A 74 7.63 0.90 4.61
CA ARG A 74 6.36 0.91 3.87
C ARG A 74 5.46 -0.28 4.27
N PRO A 75 5.08 -0.36 5.56
CA PRO A 75 4.28 -1.48 6.03
C PRO A 75 2.93 -1.48 5.33
N ASP A 76 2.45 -2.68 5.04
CA ASP A 76 1.13 -2.86 4.49
C ASP A 76 0.06 -2.37 5.49
N ALA A 77 -0.81 -1.48 5.01
CA ALA A 77 -1.95 -0.95 5.74
C ALA A 77 -3.21 -1.83 5.60
N CYS A 78 -3.13 -2.88 4.81
CA CYS A 78 -4.15 -3.87 4.50
C CYS A 78 -3.64 -5.34 4.51
N PRO A 79 -3.03 -5.85 5.61
CA PRO A 79 -2.31 -7.16 5.66
C PRO A 79 -3.03 -8.45 5.19
N TRP A 80 -4.32 -8.35 4.85
CA TRP A 80 -5.18 -9.47 4.49
C TRP A 80 -5.99 -9.18 3.22
N GLU A 81 -5.68 -8.12 2.48
CA GLU A 81 -6.40 -7.63 1.32
C GLU A 81 -5.39 -7.10 0.31
N PHE A 82 -5.04 -7.95 -0.66
CA PHE A 82 -4.10 -7.64 -1.73
C PHE A 82 -4.40 -6.27 -2.35
N GLY A 83 -3.38 -5.41 -2.41
CA GLY A 83 -3.53 -4.07 -2.92
C GLY A 83 -2.29 -3.46 -3.56
N THR A 84 -2.48 -2.37 -4.29
CA THR A 84 -1.37 -1.62 -4.91
C THR A 84 -1.28 -0.17 -4.46
N SER A 85 -2.18 0.26 -3.57
CA SER A 85 -2.24 1.64 -3.11
C SER A 85 -0.89 2.09 -2.55
N THR A 86 -0.62 3.38 -2.66
CA THR A 86 0.56 4.02 -2.05
C THR A 86 0.18 5.17 -1.12
N LYS A 87 -1.06 5.65 -1.22
CA LYS A 87 -1.59 6.80 -0.50
C LYS A 87 -3.07 6.61 -0.20
N ALA A 88 -3.57 7.40 0.74
CA ALA A 88 -4.98 7.47 1.10
C ALA A 88 -5.41 8.89 1.33
N VAL A 89 -6.66 9.18 0.97
CA VAL A 89 -7.30 10.47 1.18
C VAL A 89 -7.66 10.60 2.65
N GLU A 90 -7.17 11.66 3.29
CA GLU A 90 -7.62 12.10 4.61
C GLU A 90 -8.25 13.48 4.50
N THR A 91 -9.53 13.62 4.85
CA THR A 91 -10.22 14.91 4.79
C THR A 91 -9.57 15.92 5.74
N ASP A 92 -9.18 17.08 5.23
CA ASP A 92 -8.59 18.16 6.00
C ASP A 92 -9.19 19.50 5.56
N SER A 93 -10.00 20.08 6.44
CA SER A 93 -10.63 21.39 6.19
C SER A 93 -9.64 22.56 6.15
N ASN A 94 -8.38 22.35 6.53
CA ASN A 94 -7.32 23.35 6.40
C ASN A 94 -6.54 23.21 5.09
N ALA A 95 -6.65 22.08 4.40
CA ALA A 95 -6.04 21.89 3.09
C ALA A 95 -6.86 22.63 2.02
N SER A 96 -6.16 23.27 1.08
CA SER A 96 -6.83 23.99 -0.02
C SER A 96 -7.66 23.07 -0.92
N SER A 97 -7.28 21.80 -1.03
CA SER A 97 -8.02 20.77 -1.77
C SER A 97 -9.12 20.11 -0.93
N GLY A 98 -9.28 20.45 0.35
CA GLY A 98 -10.21 19.77 1.26
C GLY A 98 -9.71 18.43 1.82
N TYR A 99 -8.55 17.94 1.37
CA TYR A 99 -7.92 16.71 1.85
C TYR A 99 -6.39 16.79 1.85
N THR A 100 -5.76 15.86 2.57
CA THR A 100 -4.32 15.59 2.59
C THR A 100 -4.03 14.16 2.13
N ALA A 101 -2.88 13.97 1.50
CA ALA A 101 -2.37 12.64 1.15
C ALA A 101 -1.63 12.04 2.35
N LEU A 102 -2.06 10.88 2.83
CA LEU A 102 -1.32 10.08 3.80
C LEU A 102 -0.70 8.85 3.13
N PRO A 103 0.52 8.43 3.53
CA PRO A 103 1.05 7.14 3.09
C PRO A 103 0.12 6.00 3.49
N ARG A 104 -0.26 5.16 2.52
CA ARG A 104 -1.07 3.96 2.75
C ARG A 104 -0.74 2.92 1.69
N PHE A 105 0.07 1.95 2.08
CA PHE A 105 0.60 0.94 1.18
C PHE A 105 -0.25 -0.34 1.25
N GLY A 106 -0.33 -1.07 0.14
CA GLY A 106 -0.90 -2.43 0.06
C GLY A 106 -2.42 -2.54 0.18
N CYS A 107 -3.16 -1.43 0.04
CA CYS A 107 -4.63 -1.51 0.00
C CYS A 107 -5.18 -1.57 -1.42
N LEU A 108 -6.41 -2.06 -1.53
CA LEU A 108 -7.15 -2.09 -2.79
C LEU A 108 -7.13 -0.71 -3.47
N ASP A 109 -6.83 -0.75 -4.77
CA ASP A 109 -6.55 0.37 -5.68
C ASP A 109 -7.03 -0.11 -7.07
N GLU A 110 -8.35 -0.06 -7.31
CA GLU A 110 -9.02 -0.74 -8.43
C GLU A 110 -8.66 -0.13 -9.79
N ASP A 111 -8.42 1.18 -9.85
CA ASP A 111 -8.05 1.89 -11.07
C ASP A 111 -6.53 2.08 -11.26
N GLY A 112 -5.73 1.82 -10.22
CA GLY A 112 -4.27 1.83 -10.26
C GLY A 112 -3.66 3.22 -10.25
N ASP A 113 -4.38 4.24 -9.78
CA ASP A 113 -3.84 5.59 -9.62
C ASP A 113 -3.02 5.75 -8.31
N GLY A 114 -3.08 4.71 -7.47
CA GLY A 114 -2.33 4.55 -6.25
C GLY A 114 -2.99 5.16 -5.03
N TRP A 115 -4.20 5.70 -5.11
CA TRP A 115 -5.04 5.93 -3.93
C TRP A 115 -5.65 4.60 -3.47
N ALA A 116 -6.20 4.60 -2.25
CA ALA A 116 -6.83 3.41 -1.71
C ALA A 116 -8.34 3.60 -1.81
N ASP A 117 -9.02 2.74 -2.55
CA ASP A 117 -10.46 2.86 -2.91
C ASP A 117 -11.32 3.21 -1.69
N ARG A 118 -11.07 2.52 -0.57
CA ARG A 118 -11.83 2.69 0.68
C ARG A 118 -11.77 4.09 1.29
N THR A 119 -10.86 4.92 0.81
CA THR A 119 -10.64 6.29 1.27
C THR A 119 -11.11 7.34 0.29
N GLU A 120 -11.40 6.93 -0.94
CA GLU A 120 -11.81 7.84 -2.00
C GLU A 120 -13.28 8.23 -1.88
N SER A 121 -13.63 9.32 -2.57
CA SER A 121 -15.03 9.71 -2.71
C SER A 121 -15.79 8.72 -3.62
N PRO A 122 -17.12 8.61 -3.48
CA PRO A 122 -17.91 7.67 -4.29
C PRO A 122 -17.72 7.89 -5.79
N LEU A 123 -17.58 6.79 -6.55
CA LEU A 123 -17.36 6.73 -8.00
C LEU A 123 -15.95 7.12 -8.45
N MET A 124 -15.06 7.51 -7.54
CA MET A 124 -13.68 7.86 -7.87
C MET A 124 -12.81 6.61 -7.96
N GLU A 125 -13.16 5.53 -7.24
CA GLU A 125 -12.40 4.27 -7.18
C GLU A 125 -12.26 3.52 -8.53
N ILE A 126 -12.92 4.02 -9.58
CA ILE A 126 -12.87 3.46 -10.94
C ILE A 126 -12.36 4.48 -11.98
N ASP A 127 -12.04 5.71 -11.57
CA ASP A 127 -11.53 6.77 -12.44
C ASP A 127 -10.12 7.16 -12.01
N PRO A 128 -9.07 6.69 -12.72
CA PRO A 128 -7.69 6.88 -12.30
C PRO A 128 -7.17 8.33 -12.40
N ASN A 129 -8.06 9.27 -12.69
CA ASN A 129 -7.78 10.70 -12.68
C ASN A 129 -8.47 11.42 -11.52
N GLU A 130 -9.23 10.73 -10.68
CA GLU A 130 -10.01 11.32 -9.60
C GLU A 130 -9.95 10.43 -8.35
N HIS A 131 -9.96 11.04 -7.18
CA HIS A 131 -9.86 10.32 -5.90
C HIS A 131 -10.64 11.01 -4.78
N PHE A 132 -11.10 12.23 -5.00
CA PHE A 132 -11.81 13.06 -4.03
C PHE A 132 -12.86 13.91 -4.75
N ASP A 133 -13.99 14.10 -4.08
CA ASP A 133 -15.11 14.94 -4.50
C ASP A 133 -15.50 15.78 -3.28
N GLY A 134 -15.07 17.04 -3.29
CA GLY A 134 -15.11 17.93 -2.12
C GLY A 134 -16.53 18.36 -1.72
N ASP A 135 -17.43 18.48 -2.68
CA ASP A 135 -18.80 18.92 -2.43
C ASP A 135 -19.87 17.83 -2.64
N GLY A 136 -19.44 16.65 -3.08
CA GLY A 136 -20.25 15.44 -3.15
C GLY A 136 -21.24 15.46 -4.31
N ASP A 137 -20.92 16.18 -5.39
CA ASP A 137 -21.81 16.32 -6.53
C ASP A 137 -21.64 15.24 -7.60
N GLY A 138 -20.67 14.36 -7.42
CA GLY A 138 -20.32 13.24 -8.30
C GLY A 138 -19.34 13.60 -9.41
N VAL A 139 -18.73 14.79 -9.38
CA VAL A 139 -17.58 15.16 -10.22
C VAL A 139 -16.36 15.27 -9.31
N GLY A 140 -15.32 14.51 -9.62
CA GLY A 140 -14.08 14.56 -8.83
C GLY A 140 -13.38 15.91 -8.94
N SER A 141 -12.62 16.25 -7.90
CA SER A 141 -12.00 17.56 -7.72
C SER A 141 -10.94 17.94 -8.76
N ASN A 142 -10.41 16.99 -9.54
CA ASN A 142 -9.51 17.35 -10.64
C ASN A 142 -10.30 17.85 -11.87
N SER A 143 -11.54 17.41 -12.03
CA SER A 143 -12.44 17.79 -13.12
C SER A 143 -13.49 18.84 -12.73
N ASP A 144 -13.76 19.01 -11.44
CA ASP A 144 -14.72 19.98 -10.93
C ASP A 144 -14.18 21.41 -11.03
N TYR A 145 -15.05 22.33 -11.46
CA TYR A 145 -14.72 23.74 -11.55
C TYR A 145 -14.68 24.41 -10.17
N ASP A 146 -15.54 23.99 -9.24
CA ASP A 146 -15.60 24.54 -7.88
C ASP A 146 -15.96 23.49 -6.84
N ASP A 147 -14.91 22.90 -6.27
CA ASP A 147 -14.92 21.86 -5.21
C ASP A 147 -15.70 22.20 -3.93
N THR A 148 -16.30 23.38 -3.84
CA THR A 148 -17.06 23.84 -2.67
C THR A 148 -18.55 24.02 -2.94
N ARG A 149 -18.99 23.90 -4.20
CA ARG A 149 -20.36 24.21 -4.63
C ARG A 149 -20.86 23.22 -5.68
N GLY A 150 -21.58 22.19 -5.23
CA GLY A 150 -22.02 21.06 -6.06
C GLY A 150 -23.06 21.32 -7.16
N PHE A 151 -23.31 22.59 -7.46
CA PHE A 151 -24.09 23.04 -8.61
C PHE A 151 -23.20 23.72 -9.67
N ILE A 152 -21.88 23.81 -9.44
CA ILE A 152 -20.89 24.50 -10.26
C ILE A 152 -19.83 23.50 -10.74
N LYS A 153 -20.27 22.51 -11.51
CA LYS A 153 -19.42 21.45 -12.06
C LYS A 153 -18.51 21.94 -13.17
N THR A 154 -18.97 22.95 -13.92
CA THR A 154 -18.32 23.42 -15.15
C THR A 154 -18.17 24.93 -15.17
N GLU A 155 -17.30 25.44 -16.03
CA GLU A 155 -17.19 26.88 -16.29
C GLU A 155 -18.53 27.48 -16.74
N GLN A 156 -19.33 26.73 -17.51
CA GLN A 156 -20.65 27.17 -17.93
C GLN A 156 -21.59 27.33 -16.73
N ASP A 157 -21.58 26.39 -15.78
CA ASP A 157 -22.39 26.47 -14.56
C ASP A 157 -21.95 27.66 -13.70
N HIS A 158 -20.64 27.92 -13.62
CA HIS A 158 -20.09 29.08 -12.95
C HIS A 158 -20.62 30.39 -13.54
N CYS A 159 -20.52 30.55 -14.87
CA CYS A 159 -20.99 31.75 -15.56
C CYS A 159 -22.51 31.93 -15.45
N LEU A 160 -23.29 30.86 -15.54
CA LEU A 160 -24.77 30.94 -15.46
C LEU A 160 -25.28 31.26 -14.06
N ASN A 161 -24.56 30.83 -13.01
CA ASN A 161 -24.98 31.02 -11.63
C ASN A 161 -24.35 32.25 -10.94
N ASN A 162 -23.31 32.85 -11.52
CA ASN A 162 -22.74 34.10 -11.02
C ASN A 162 -23.50 35.30 -11.60
N LYS A 163 -24.59 35.69 -10.91
CA LYS A 163 -25.49 36.80 -11.32
C LYS A 163 -24.85 38.19 -11.42
N ASN A 164 -23.54 38.31 -11.19
CA ASN A 164 -22.76 39.55 -11.35
C ASN A 164 -21.97 39.61 -12.65
N ASP A 165 -21.94 38.55 -13.46
CA ASP A 165 -21.24 38.54 -14.77
C ASP A 165 -22.22 38.83 -15.93
N THR A 166 -23.04 39.87 -15.76
CA THR A 166 -23.87 40.42 -16.84
C THR A 166 -23.19 41.68 -17.37
N SER A 167 -22.41 41.52 -18.44
CA SER A 167 -22.14 42.63 -19.38
C SER A 167 -23.36 42.91 -20.25
#